data_AF-A0A7S4VQQ1-F1
#
_entry.id   AF-A0A7S4VQQ1-F1
#
_cell.length_a   1.000
_cell.length_b   1.000
_cell.length_c   1.000
_cell.angle_alpha   90.00
_cell.angle_beta   90.00
_cell.angle_gamma   90.00
#
_symmetry.space_group_name_H-M   'P 1'
#
loop_
_entity.id
_entity.type
_entity.pdbx_description
1 polymer ?
#
loop_
_entity_poly.entity_id
_entity_poly.type
_entity_poly.pdbx_seq_one_letter_code
_entity_poly.pdbx_strand_id
1 'polypeptide(L)'
;GLAALAPLVARRRGGTEQESPQSLGFLGGMNVSLFSVCLGSRPGSDGFFVWNDADPRRRPGVFADVPVVGTRSWGVLLTGARLVHSLFTIDLGCEKGCGAILDSGTSLLVVPPAVIDQVSRAVESLNADCSNLHVLPTLLFRLGGRDHLLPPDAYVGDESGPPPAPVQPRLGGGEHLRNPHRCRLLLMETDVQTQFGPMWVLGMPFFRSYYTTFDLGLDRRRVGRGGAATAAGAGAVARAGRSVFTARAGPLCAPEAPAEPPRPPAASLLALGGGRPAINTSQVAVSPWVQAAAMEQFVHI
;
A
#
# COMPACT_ATOMS: atom_id res chain seq x y z
N GLY A 1 6.03 42.33 55.01
CA GLY A 1 5.73 40.90 55.14
C GLY A 1 4.56 40.60 54.24
N LEU A 2 4.83 39.94 53.10
CA LEU A 2 3.85 39.63 52.06
C LEU A 2 3.15 38.30 52.36
N ALA A 3 1.84 38.28 52.15
CA ALA A 3 0.92 37.21 52.49
C ALA A 3 1.21 35.89 51.76
N ALA A 4 1.06 34.79 52.49
CA ALA A 4 1.10 33.43 51.97
C ALA A 4 -0.22 33.08 51.27
N LEU A 5 -0.14 32.70 50.00
CA LEU A 5 -1.21 32.00 49.26
C LEU A 5 -0.68 30.61 48.89
N ALA A 6 -1.32 29.58 49.44
CA ALA A 6 -1.04 28.18 49.14
C ALA A 6 -1.53 27.82 47.72
N PRO A 7 -0.84 26.94 46.97
CA PRO A 7 -1.29 26.52 45.66
C PRO A 7 -2.41 25.47 45.78
N LEU A 8 -3.54 25.71 45.09
CA LEU A 8 -4.56 24.69 44.84
C LEU A 8 -3.97 23.57 43.98
N VAL A 9 -3.86 22.38 44.58
CA VAL A 9 -3.56 21.14 43.86
C VAL A 9 -4.78 20.75 43.01
N ALA A 10 -4.69 20.99 41.70
CA ALA A 10 -5.66 20.47 40.74
C ALA A 10 -5.53 18.94 40.67
N ARG A 11 -6.48 18.25 41.28
CA ARG A 11 -6.63 16.79 41.22
C ARG A 11 -6.97 16.39 39.78
N ARG A 12 -5.96 16.00 38.98
CA ARG A 12 -6.18 15.35 37.68
C ARG A 12 -6.99 14.08 37.91
N ARG A 13 -8.29 14.11 37.60
CA ARG A 13 -9.05 12.89 37.33
C ARG A 13 -8.43 12.30 36.06
N GLY A 14 -7.74 11.17 36.22
CA GLY A 14 -7.34 10.32 35.10
C GLY A 14 -8.59 9.79 34.43
N GLY A 15 -9.07 10.52 33.42
CA GLY A 15 -9.99 9.98 32.44
C GLY A 15 -9.18 9.16 31.46
N THR A 16 -9.29 7.83 31.52
CA THR A 16 -9.06 7.01 30.35
C THR A 16 -10.03 7.49 29.28
N GLU A 17 -9.52 8.05 28.20
CA GLU A 17 -10.29 8.46 27.03
C GLU A 17 -10.99 7.21 26.47
N GLN A 18 -12.23 7.00 26.92
CA GLN A 18 -13.12 5.99 26.37
C GLN A 18 -13.56 6.50 25.00
N GLU A 19 -12.82 6.10 23.96
CA GLU A 19 -13.28 6.24 22.59
C GLU A 19 -14.60 5.47 22.43
N SER A 20 -15.66 6.24 22.13
CA SER A 20 -17.00 5.75 21.82
C SER A 20 -16.99 4.69 20.69
N PRO A 21 -17.98 3.76 20.64
CA PRO A 21 -18.19 2.84 19.51
C PRO A 21 -18.32 3.50 18.13
N GLN A 22 -18.48 4.83 18.08
CA GLN A 22 -18.42 5.65 16.87
C GLN A 22 -16.99 5.85 16.32
N SER A 23 -15.95 5.34 16.98
CA SER A 23 -14.54 5.47 16.57
C SER A 23 -14.07 4.41 15.57
N LEU A 24 -14.91 3.45 15.22
CA LEU A 24 -14.63 2.55 14.10
C LEU A 24 -14.77 3.38 12.83
N GLY A 25 -13.64 3.85 12.29
CA GLY A 25 -13.60 4.48 10.96
C GLY A 25 -14.28 3.59 9.92
N PHE A 26 -14.64 4.14 8.76
CA PHE A 26 -15.45 3.48 7.72
C PHE A 26 -15.18 1.96 7.55
N LEU A 27 -13.91 1.55 7.46
CA LEU A 27 -13.50 0.14 7.36
C LEU A 27 -13.94 -0.72 8.55
N GLY A 28 -13.78 -0.23 9.77
CA GLY A 28 -14.25 -0.91 10.97
C GLY A 28 -15.78 -1.06 11.00
N GLY A 29 -16.51 -0.06 10.49
CA GLY A 29 -17.97 -0.13 10.31
C GLY A 29 -18.40 -1.18 9.28
N MET A 30 -17.59 -1.38 8.24
CA MET A 30 -17.76 -2.45 7.24
C MET A 30 -17.19 -3.80 7.68
N ASN A 31 -16.85 -3.95 8.96
CA ASN A 31 -16.38 -5.23 9.46
C ASN A 31 -15.06 -5.68 8.75
N VAL A 32 -14.21 -4.72 8.42
CA VAL A 32 -12.86 -4.94 7.90
C VAL A 32 -11.87 -4.86 9.05
N SER A 33 -11.09 -5.92 9.23
CA SER A 33 -10.02 -6.00 10.24
C SER A 33 -8.64 -5.74 9.66
N LEU A 34 -8.44 -6.07 8.38
CA LEU A 34 -7.25 -5.80 7.60
C LEU A 34 -7.62 -5.59 6.14
N PHE A 35 -6.79 -4.86 5.41
CA PHE A 35 -6.93 -4.73 3.96
C PHE A 35 -5.57 -4.76 3.28
N SER A 36 -5.58 -5.02 2.00
CA SER A 36 -4.41 -5.42 1.24
C SER A 36 -4.36 -4.68 -0.09
N VAL A 37 -3.17 -4.21 -0.47
CA VAL A 37 -2.88 -3.56 -1.74
C VAL A 37 -1.80 -4.36 -2.46
N CYS A 38 -2.10 -4.83 -3.67
CA CYS A 38 -1.17 -5.55 -4.52
C CYS A 38 -1.27 -5.02 -5.94
N LEU A 39 -0.26 -4.31 -6.43
CA LEU A 39 -0.29 -3.69 -7.75
C LEU A 39 0.69 -4.37 -8.69
N GLY A 40 0.26 -4.68 -9.91
CA GLY A 40 1.15 -5.13 -10.96
C GLY A 40 2.21 -4.07 -11.30
N SER A 41 3.44 -4.51 -11.56
CA SER A 41 4.58 -3.61 -11.75
C SER A 41 4.61 -2.92 -13.12
N ARG A 42 3.95 -3.48 -14.14
CA ARG A 42 3.94 -2.93 -15.50
C ARG A 42 2.68 -2.12 -15.78
N PRO A 43 2.75 -1.07 -16.63
CA PRO A 43 1.57 -0.37 -17.12
C PRO A 43 0.53 -1.35 -17.71
N GLY A 44 -0.74 -1.14 -17.37
CA GLY A 44 -1.84 -2.01 -17.81
C GLY A 44 -1.95 -3.35 -17.08
N SER A 45 -1.07 -3.65 -16.12
CA SER A 45 -1.22 -4.84 -15.27
C SER A 45 -2.37 -4.65 -14.28
N ASP A 46 -3.00 -5.76 -13.90
CA ASP A 46 -4.01 -5.78 -12.86
C ASP A 46 -3.45 -5.33 -11.51
N GLY A 47 -4.32 -4.77 -10.69
CA GLY A 47 -4.06 -4.44 -9.29
C GLY A 47 -5.26 -4.84 -8.44
N PHE A 48 -4.99 -5.23 -7.20
CA PHE A 48 -5.98 -5.76 -6.27
C PHE A 48 -5.99 -4.94 -4.99
N PHE A 49 -7.21 -4.60 -4.57
CA PHE A 49 -7.50 -4.09 -3.25
C PHE A 49 -8.42 -5.09 -2.55
N VAL A 50 -7.93 -5.72 -1.48
CA VAL A 50 -8.58 -6.87 -0.86
C VAL A 50 -8.96 -6.51 0.58
N TRP A 51 -10.25 -6.61 0.90
CA TRP A 51 -10.74 -6.51 2.28
C TRP A 51 -10.72 -7.87 2.96
N ASN A 52 -10.30 -7.90 4.23
CA ASN A 52 -10.22 -9.13 5.03
C ASN A 52 -9.48 -10.27 4.33
N ASP A 53 -8.36 -9.91 3.70
CA ASP A 53 -7.43 -10.82 3.06
C ASP A 53 -6.91 -11.93 4.00
N ALA A 54 -6.24 -12.93 3.42
CA ALA A 54 -5.58 -13.99 4.14
C ALA A 54 -4.55 -13.42 5.14
N ASP A 55 -4.60 -13.91 6.38
CA ASP A 55 -3.77 -13.37 7.46
C ASP A 55 -2.27 -13.54 7.19
N PRO A 56 -1.50 -12.46 6.97
CA PRO A 56 -0.08 -12.54 6.60
C PRO A 56 0.77 -13.18 7.70
N ARG A 57 0.31 -13.13 8.96
CA ARG A 57 0.94 -13.82 10.11
C ARG A 57 0.98 -15.35 9.95
N ARG A 58 0.13 -15.93 9.10
CA ARG A 58 0.17 -17.36 8.76
C ARG A 58 1.27 -17.71 7.75
N ARG A 59 1.92 -16.70 7.14
CA ARG A 59 3.01 -16.84 6.17
C ARG A 59 4.25 -15.99 6.56
N PRO A 60 4.87 -16.20 7.74
CA PRO A 60 5.95 -15.36 8.27
C PRO A 60 7.27 -15.42 7.46
N GLY A 61 7.45 -16.44 6.63
CA GLY A 61 8.57 -16.54 5.68
C GLY A 61 8.39 -15.70 4.42
N VAL A 62 7.17 -15.26 4.13
CA VAL A 62 6.82 -14.48 2.93
C VAL A 62 6.61 -13.01 3.27
N PHE A 63 5.84 -12.75 4.34
CA PHE A 63 5.54 -11.40 4.79
C PHE A 63 6.48 -10.96 5.91
N ALA A 64 6.97 -9.74 5.80
CA ALA A 64 7.66 -9.00 6.84
C ALA A 64 6.67 -8.18 7.67
N ASP A 65 6.69 -8.33 8.98
CA ASP A 65 5.96 -7.46 9.90
C ASP A 65 6.73 -6.14 10.09
N VAL A 66 6.02 -5.03 9.86
CA VAL A 66 6.52 -3.67 10.01
C VAL A 66 5.58 -2.95 10.99
N PRO A 67 6.00 -2.81 12.25
CA PRO A 67 5.18 -2.15 13.27
C PRO A 67 4.84 -0.71 12.88
N VAL A 68 3.57 -0.34 13.04
CA VAL A 68 3.12 1.04 12.80
C VAL A 68 3.47 1.91 14.00
N VAL A 69 4.04 3.09 13.72
CA VAL A 69 4.27 4.14 14.69
C VAL A 69 3.28 5.28 14.49
N GLY A 70 2.68 5.75 15.59
CA GLY A 70 1.65 6.79 15.57
C GLY A 70 0.23 6.23 15.46
N THR A 71 -0.75 7.14 15.48
CA THR A 71 -2.17 6.79 15.60
C THR A 71 -3.00 7.18 14.37
N ARG A 72 -2.53 8.13 13.56
CA ARG A 72 -3.31 8.71 12.45
C ARG A 72 -2.92 8.19 11.08
N SER A 73 -1.62 8.00 10.83
CA SER A 73 -1.09 7.54 9.54
C SER A 73 -0.59 6.09 9.64
N TRP A 74 -0.31 5.49 8.47
CA TRP A 74 0.47 4.27 8.36
C TRP A 74 1.97 4.59 8.43
N GLY A 75 2.36 5.25 9.51
CA GLY A 75 3.74 5.61 9.80
C GLY A 75 4.53 4.39 10.24
N VAL A 76 5.78 4.26 9.79
CA VAL A 76 6.71 3.19 10.14
C VAL A 76 8.09 3.77 10.38
N LEU A 77 8.94 3.06 11.12
CA LEU A 77 10.34 3.44 11.30
C LEU A 77 11.18 2.94 10.13
N LEU A 78 11.86 3.87 9.47
CA LEU A 78 12.92 3.59 8.50
C LEU A 78 14.26 3.69 9.22
N THR A 79 14.99 2.58 9.31
CA THR A 79 16.24 2.48 10.10
C THR A 79 17.50 2.40 9.25
N GLY A 80 17.36 2.63 7.95
CA GLY A 80 18.47 2.73 7.02
C GLY A 80 17.98 2.87 5.58
N ALA A 81 18.62 3.75 4.83
CA ALA A 81 18.38 3.91 3.40
C ALA A 81 19.75 3.93 2.67
N ARG A 82 19.89 3.15 1.60
CA ARG A 82 21.14 3.07 0.83
C ARG A 82 20.86 3.01 -0.66
N LEU A 83 21.80 3.51 -1.45
CA LEU A 83 21.84 3.33 -2.89
C LEU A 83 22.97 2.35 -3.21
N VAL A 84 22.61 1.17 -3.70
CA VAL A 84 23.54 0.03 -3.86
C VAL A 84 23.78 -0.24 -5.34
N HIS A 85 25.03 -0.11 -5.77
CA HIS A 85 25.49 -0.47 -7.11
C HIS A 85 26.57 -1.58 -7.01
N SER A 86 26.89 -2.23 -8.12
CA SER A 86 27.96 -3.25 -8.16
C SER A 86 29.34 -2.65 -7.83
N LEU A 87 29.55 -1.36 -8.09
CA LEU A 87 30.82 -0.66 -7.90
C LEU A 87 30.87 0.24 -6.67
N PHE A 88 29.73 0.63 -6.10
CA PHE A 88 29.68 1.57 -5.00
C PHE A 88 28.42 1.36 -4.15
N THR A 89 28.48 1.79 -2.89
CA THR A 89 27.30 1.94 -2.03
C THR A 89 27.30 3.36 -1.46
N ILE A 90 26.19 4.08 -1.61
CA ILE A 90 26.00 5.40 -1.00
C ILE A 90 25.03 5.25 0.17
N ASP A 91 25.44 5.73 1.34
CA ASP A 91 24.54 5.81 2.48
C ASP A 91 23.65 7.05 2.37
N LEU A 92 22.33 6.81 2.33
CA LEU A 92 21.31 7.85 2.26
C LEU A 92 20.79 8.23 3.66
N GLY A 93 21.30 7.58 4.71
CA GLY A 93 21.03 7.90 6.11
C GLY A 93 19.95 7.03 6.78
N CYS A 94 19.26 7.63 7.75
CA CYS A 94 18.23 6.98 8.60
C CYS A 94 18.71 5.92 9.59
N GLU A 95 20.03 5.79 9.81
CA GLU A 95 20.60 4.88 10.81
C GLU A 95 20.19 5.23 12.25
N LYS A 96 19.97 6.53 12.51
CA LYS A 96 19.43 7.06 13.77
C LYS A 96 17.89 7.07 13.79
N GLY A 97 17.25 6.55 12.75
CA GLY A 97 15.81 6.58 12.55
C GLY A 97 15.36 7.72 11.62
N CYS A 98 14.35 7.41 10.82
CA CYS A 98 13.52 8.32 10.05
C CYS A 98 12.05 7.92 10.23
N GLY A 99 11.14 8.89 10.10
CA GLY A 99 9.70 8.61 10.02
C GLY A 99 9.30 8.41 8.57
N ALA A 100 8.81 7.22 8.21
CA ALA A 100 8.31 6.95 6.87
C ALA A 100 6.79 6.72 6.89
N ILE A 101 6.06 7.17 5.86
CA ILE A 101 4.64 6.87 5.67
C ILE A 101 4.50 5.95 4.45
N LEU A 102 3.76 4.85 4.61
CA LEU A 102 3.33 4.00 3.50
C LEU A 102 2.03 4.55 2.95
N ASP A 103 2.07 5.16 1.77
CA ASP A 103 0.93 5.89 1.21
C ASP A 103 0.69 5.55 -0.27
N SER A 104 -0.32 4.73 -0.54
CA SER A 104 -0.71 4.39 -1.91
C SER A 104 -1.32 5.56 -2.69
N GLY A 105 -1.68 6.66 -2.01
CA GLY A 105 -2.16 7.89 -2.64
C GLY A 105 -1.05 8.78 -3.20
N THR A 106 0.21 8.50 -2.88
CA THR A 106 1.36 9.26 -3.37
C THR A 106 2.01 8.56 -4.58
N SER A 107 2.07 9.24 -5.72
CA SER A 107 2.62 8.68 -6.97
C SER A 107 4.15 8.50 -6.97
N LEU A 108 4.88 9.27 -6.17
CA LEU A 108 6.35 9.32 -6.15
C LEU A 108 6.92 8.83 -4.80
N LEU A 109 8.24 8.66 -4.72
CA LEU A 109 8.93 8.61 -3.43
C LEU A 109 9.14 10.03 -2.93
N VAL A 110 8.72 10.32 -1.70
CA VAL A 110 9.03 11.60 -1.05
C VAL A 110 10.23 11.41 -0.16
N VAL A 111 11.30 12.19 -0.38
CA VAL A 111 12.59 12.00 0.31
C VAL A 111 13.21 13.35 0.71
N PRO A 112 14.16 13.38 1.67
CA PRO A 112 14.90 14.60 2.01
C PRO A 112 15.71 15.17 0.83
N PRO A 113 15.95 16.49 0.74
CA PRO A 113 16.64 17.11 -0.40
C PRO A 113 18.04 16.51 -0.66
N ALA A 114 18.80 16.25 0.40
CA ALA A 114 20.12 15.64 0.31
C ALA A 114 20.11 14.26 -0.36
N VAL A 115 19.00 13.51 -0.25
CA VAL A 115 18.84 12.19 -0.88
C VAL A 115 18.62 12.34 -2.38
N ILE A 116 17.76 13.26 -2.81
CA ILE A 116 17.55 13.56 -4.24
C ILE A 116 18.86 13.93 -4.91
N ASP A 117 19.63 14.82 -4.29
CA ASP A 117 20.92 15.25 -4.80
C ASP A 117 21.90 14.07 -4.98
N GLN A 118 21.97 13.16 -4.01
CA GLN A 118 22.85 11.99 -4.06
C GLN A 118 22.41 10.99 -5.12
N VAL A 119 21.10 10.70 -5.21
CA VAL A 119 20.54 9.76 -6.19
C VAL A 119 20.67 10.32 -7.62
N SER A 120 20.38 11.61 -7.82
CA SER A 120 20.49 12.25 -9.14
C SER A 120 21.92 12.19 -9.66
N ARG A 121 22.90 12.60 -8.84
CA ARG A 121 24.32 12.54 -9.23
C ARG A 121 24.78 11.12 -9.58
N ALA A 122 24.38 10.13 -8.79
CA ALA A 122 24.73 8.74 -9.05
C ALA A 122 24.14 8.23 -10.38
N VAL A 123 22.86 8.50 -10.63
CA VAL A 123 22.18 8.10 -11.87
C VAL A 123 22.73 8.85 -13.09
N GLU A 124 22.99 10.15 -12.97
CA GLU A 124 23.58 10.98 -14.04
C GLU A 124 24.99 10.50 -14.42
N SER A 125 25.81 10.14 -13.43
CA SER A 125 27.17 9.61 -13.67
C SER A 125 27.19 8.31 -14.48
N LEU A 126 26.06 7.60 -14.55
CA LEU A 126 25.89 6.36 -15.31
C LEU A 126 25.24 6.60 -16.68
N ASN A 127 25.03 7.86 -17.08
CA ASN A 127 24.38 8.25 -18.33
C ASN A 127 23.03 7.55 -18.54
N ALA A 128 22.14 7.63 -17.55
CA ALA A 128 20.82 6.99 -17.61
C ALA A 128 19.97 7.53 -18.77
N ASP A 129 19.44 6.64 -19.60
CA ASP A 129 18.61 6.99 -20.76
C ASP A 129 17.30 6.17 -20.86
N CYS A 130 16.96 5.46 -19.78
CA CYS A 130 15.82 4.53 -19.66
C CYS A 130 15.93 3.24 -20.49
N SER A 131 16.90 3.12 -21.41
CA SER A 131 17.24 1.84 -22.05
C SER A 131 18.21 1.01 -21.18
N ASN A 132 19.02 1.70 -20.37
CA ASN A 132 20.06 1.12 -19.54
C ASN A 132 19.68 0.96 -18.05
N LEU A 133 18.39 0.85 -17.71
CA LEU A 133 17.95 0.72 -16.31
C LEU A 133 18.68 -0.40 -15.53
N HIS A 134 19.07 -1.48 -16.21
CA HIS A 134 19.76 -2.62 -15.62
C HIS A 134 21.17 -2.30 -15.06
N VAL A 135 21.79 -1.18 -15.45
CA VAL A 135 23.09 -0.74 -14.90
C VAL A 135 22.93 0.25 -13.74
N LEU A 136 21.72 0.71 -13.45
CA LEU A 136 21.49 1.71 -12.40
C LEU A 136 21.47 1.05 -11.01
N PRO A 137 21.80 1.81 -9.95
CA PRO A 137 21.78 1.29 -8.58
C PRO A 137 20.39 0.85 -8.11
N THR A 138 20.35 0.01 -7.09
CA THR A 138 19.13 -0.37 -6.39
C THR A 138 18.98 0.47 -5.11
N LEU A 139 17.79 1.02 -4.88
CA LEU A 139 17.46 1.64 -3.59
C LEU A 139 17.15 0.56 -2.57
N LEU A 140 17.75 0.63 -1.40
CA LEU A 140 17.53 -0.27 -0.27
C LEU A 140 16.98 0.51 0.90
N PHE A 141 15.85 0.05 1.45
CA PHE A 141 15.23 0.56 2.67
C PHE A 141 15.24 -0.51 3.75
N ARG A 142 15.47 -0.15 5.00
CA ARG A 142 15.33 -1.08 6.13
C ARG A 142 14.11 -0.73 6.97
N LEU A 143 13.07 -1.57 6.88
CA LEU A 143 11.79 -1.42 7.56
C LEU A 143 11.50 -2.68 8.38
N GLY A 144 11.11 -2.52 9.65
CA GLY A 144 10.80 -3.69 10.50
C GLY A 144 11.97 -4.67 10.66
N GLY A 145 13.21 -4.18 10.53
CA GLY A 145 14.41 -5.03 10.60
C GLY A 145 14.69 -5.88 9.35
N ARG A 146 13.96 -5.65 8.24
CA ARG A 146 14.18 -6.34 6.95
C ARG A 146 14.53 -5.34 5.85
N ASP A 147 15.27 -5.83 4.85
CA ASP A 147 15.69 -5.03 3.71
C ASP A 147 14.66 -5.11 2.57
N HIS A 148 14.22 -3.94 2.12
CA HIS A 148 13.31 -3.74 1.02
C HIS A 148 14.06 -3.07 -0.12
N LEU A 149 14.31 -3.81 -1.20
CA LEU A 149 14.98 -3.28 -2.39
C LEU A 149 13.96 -2.77 -3.41
N LEU A 150 14.17 -1.57 -3.95
CA LEU A 150 13.49 -1.05 -5.12
C LEU A 150 14.49 -1.03 -6.29
N PRO A 151 14.28 -1.86 -7.32
CA PRO A 151 15.13 -1.85 -8.50
C PRO A 151 14.98 -0.54 -9.29
N PRO A 152 15.91 -0.23 -10.20
CA PRO A 152 15.88 0.98 -11.03
C PRO A 152 14.56 1.29 -11.71
N ASP A 153 13.89 0.29 -12.27
CA ASP A 153 12.59 0.42 -12.95
C ASP A 153 11.43 0.79 -12.01
N ALA A 154 11.64 0.72 -10.69
CA ALA A 154 10.66 1.19 -9.71
C ALA A 154 10.78 2.70 -9.43
N TYR A 155 11.97 3.29 -9.54
CA TYR A 155 12.21 4.69 -9.15
C TYR A 155 12.74 5.58 -10.30
N VAL A 156 12.95 5.01 -11.48
CA VAL A 156 13.28 5.71 -12.72
C VAL A 156 12.22 5.39 -13.75
N GLY A 157 11.61 6.42 -14.34
CA GLY A 157 10.53 6.27 -15.30
C GLY A 157 10.72 7.13 -16.53
N ASP A 158 10.11 6.71 -17.64
CA ASP A 158 10.00 7.49 -18.86
C ASP A 158 8.73 8.36 -18.80
N GLU A 159 8.89 9.68 -18.93
CA GLU A 159 7.76 10.61 -19.04
C GLU A 159 7.25 10.75 -20.49
N SER A 160 7.62 9.85 -21.41
CA SER A 160 7.07 9.79 -22.77
C SER A 160 5.60 9.34 -22.82
N GLY A 161 4.71 10.08 -22.16
CA GLY A 161 3.28 10.04 -22.44
C GLY A 161 2.97 10.99 -23.60
N PRO A 162 2.10 10.62 -24.56
CA PRO A 162 1.50 11.64 -25.40
C PRO A 162 0.84 12.68 -24.48
N PRO A 163 1.03 14.01 -24.72
CA PRO A 163 0.33 15.01 -23.92
C PRO A 163 -1.17 14.69 -23.94
N PRO A 164 -1.88 14.83 -22.80
CA PRO A 164 -3.33 14.62 -22.80
C PRO A 164 -3.96 15.54 -23.85
N ALA A 165 -4.61 14.95 -24.86
CA ALA A 165 -5.23 15.70 -25.94
C ALA A 165 -6.63 16.20 -25.52
N PRO A 166 -7.05 17.43 -25.90
CA PRO A 166 -6.32 18.47 -26.63
C PRO A 166 -6.10 19.73 -25.79
N VAL A 167 -4.93 19.89 -25.19
CA VAL A 167 -4.38 21.24 -25.02
C VAL A 167 -3.87 21.67 -26.39
N GLN A 168 -4.72 22.31 -27.18
CA GLN A 168 -4.31 22.88 -28.47
C GLN A 168 -3.22 23.94 -28.24
N PRO A 169 -2.07 23.87 -28.94
CA PRO A 169 -1.06 24.91 -28.84
C PRO A 169 -1.53 26.13 -29.65
N ARG A 170 -2.05 27.15 -28.96
CA ARG A 170 -2.33 28.47 -29.55
C ARG A 170 -1.11 29.39 -29.63
N LEU A 171 0.08 28.92 -29.33
CA LEU A 171 1.29 29.73 -29.41
C LEU A 171 2.37 28.93 -30.14
N GLY A 172 2.78 29.49 -31.27
CA GLY A 172 3.62 28.84 -32.27
C GLY A 172 5.09 28.72 -31.88
N GLY A 173 5.81 27.99 -32.73
CA GLY A 173 7.25 28.12 -32.92
C GLY A 173 8.10 27.58 -31.77
N GLY A 174 8.43 26.30 -31.83
CA GLY A 174 9.46 25.71 -30.98
C GLY A 174 9.86 24.34 -31.50
N GLU A 175 10.91 24.32 -32.30
CA GLU A 175 11.66 23.12 -32.66
C GLU A 175 12.18 22.44 -31.38
N HIS A 176 11.42 21.48 -30.85
CA HIS A 176 11.82 20.66 -29.70
C HIS A 176 11.55 19.18 -29.96
N LEU A 177 12.08 18.66 -31.07
CA LEU A 177 12.46 17.25 -31.13
C LEU A 177 13.81 17.10 -30.40
N ARG A 178 13.81 17.22 -29.07
CA ARG A 178 14.97 16.92 -28.22
C ARG A 178 14.59 15.81 -27.23
N ASN A 179 14.86 14.59 -27.70
CA ASN A 179 14.72 13.28 -27.09
C ASN A 179 13.31 12.92 -26.57
N PRO A 180 12.56 12.01 -27.23
CA PRO A 180 11.22 11.62 -26.80
C PRO A 180 11.20 10.84 -25.48
N HIS A 181 12.36 10.36 -25.00
CA HIS A 181 12.50 9.65 -23.73
C HIS A 181 13.19 10.56 -22.70
N ARG A 182 12.40 11.30 -21.91
CA ARG A 182 12.94 12.02 -20.75
C ARG A 182 12.91 11.07 -19.56
N CYS A 183 14.00 10.34 -19.39
CA CYS A 183 14.21 9.50 -18.23
C CYS A 183 14.29 10.38 -16.97
N ARG A 184 13.43 10.13 -15.99
CA ARG A 184 13.35 10.92 -14.76
C ARG A 184 13.26 10.06 -13.52
N LEU A 185 13.78 10.61 -12.43
CA LEU A 185 13.61 10.06 -11.10
C LEU A 185 12.16 10.25 -10.64
N LEU A 186 11.55 9.19 -10.13
CA LEU A 186 10.22 9.19 -9.53
C LEU A 186 10.30 9.62 -8.05
N LEU A 187 11.04 10.69 -7.80
CA LEU A 187 11.33 11.24 -6.48
C LEU A 187 10.80 12.68 -6.39
N MET A 188 10.32 13.06 -5.22
CA MET A 188 10.02 14.45 -4.86
C MET A 188 10.63 14.79 -3.50
N GLU A 189 10.98 16.06 -3.31
CA GLU A 189 11.64 16.50 -2.09
C GLU A 189 10.66 16.90 -0.98
N THR A 190 11.07 16.68 0.27
CA THR A 190 10.44 17.26 1.45
C THR A 190 11.48 17.58 2.52
N ASP A 191 11.33 18.70 3.20
CA ASP A 191 12.18 19.11 4.33
C ASP A 191 11.55 18.84 5.70
N VAL A 192 10.38 18.17 5.74
CA VAL A 192 9.64 17.92 6.96
C VAL A 192 10.40 17.02 7.93
N GLN A 193 10.50 17.45 9.19
CA GLN A 193 11.04 16.68 10.29
C GLN A 193 9.92 16.08 11.14
N THR A 194 10.10 14.83 11.56
CA THR A 194 9.19 14.13 12.48
C THR A 194 9.89 13.91 13.82
N GLN A 195 9.13 13.47 14.83
CA GLN A 195 9.70 13.01 16.10
C GLN A 195 10.64 11.79 15.97
N PHE A 196 10.65 11.13 14.81
CA PHE A 196 11.51 9.98 14.49
C PHE A 196 12.64 10.33 13.51
N GLY A 197 12.86 11.61 13.20
CA GLY A 197 13.82 12.07 12.21
C GLY A 197 13.17 12.56 10.90
N PRO A 198 13.96 12.75 9.83
CA PRO A 198 13.46 13.24 8.55
C PRO A 198 12.30 12.42 8.00
N MET A 199 11.32 13.08 7.38
CA MET A 199 10.16 12.43 6.80
C MET A 199 10.49 11.77 5.47
N TRP A 200 9.89 10.59 5.26
CA TRP A 200 9.83 9.91 3.98
C TRP A 200 8.40 9.51 3.66
N VAL A 201 8.06 9.42 2.39
CA VAL A 201 6.82 8.77 1.93
C VAL A 201 7.17 7.72 0.89
N LEU A 202 6.77 6.48 1.17
CA LEU A 202 6.94 5.34 0.29
C LEU A 202 5.65 5.15 -0.50
N GLY A 203 5.62 5.80 -1.67
CA GLY A 203 4.47 5.83 -2.58
C GLY A 203 4.40 4.66 -3.56
N MET A 204 3.77 4.89 -4.70
CA MET A 204 3.54 3.89 -5.75
C MET A 204 4.77 3.05 -6.17
N PRO A 205 6.00 3.59 -6.26
CA PRO A 205 7.22 2.78 -6.46
C PRO A 205 7.35 1.60 -5.49
N PHE A 206 7.00 1.82 -4.21
CA PHE A 206 6.99 0.79 -3.19
C PHE A 206 5.83 -0.19 -3.38
N PHE A 207 4.60 0.30 -3.56
CA PHE A 207 3.41 -0.56 -3.70
C PHE A 207 3.39 -1.43 -4.96
N ARG A 208 4.06 -1.00 -6.04
CA ARG A 208 4.28 -1.83 -7.25
C ARG A 208 5.33 -2.92 -7.05
N SER A 209 6.24 -2.73 -6.08
CA SER A 209 7.29 -3.68 -5.75
C SER A 209 6.89 -4.63 -4.63
N TYR A 210 5.97 -4.20 -3.76
CA TYR A 210 5.57 -4.91 -2.55
C TYR A 210 4.06 -5.01 -2.39
N TYR A 211 3.60 -6.24 -2.23
CA TYR A 211 2.30 -6.55 -1.65
C TYR A 211 2.30 -6.04 -0.20
N THR A 212 1.40 -5.11 0.09
CA THR A 212 1.29 -4.46 1.40
C THR A 212 -0.09 -4.72 2.03
N THR A 213 -0.11 -5.32 3.22
CA THR A 213 -1.31 -5.59 4.02
C THR A 213 -1.32 -4.76 5.30
N PHE A 214 -2.40 -4.04 5.55
CA PHE A 214 -2.58 -3.14 6.68
C PHE A 214 -3.51 -3.78 7.72
N ASP A 215 -3.02 -4.02 8.94
CA ASP A 215 -3.81 -4.48 10.07
C ASP A 215 -4.33 -3.28 10.87
N LEU A 216 -5.65 -3.16 10.99
CA LEU A 216 -6.31 -2.07 11.70
C LEU A 216 -6.18 -2.20 13.24
N GLY A 217 -5.63 -3.31 13.74
CA GLY A 217 -5.49 -3.56 15.18
C GLY A 217 -6.85 -3.79 15.86
N LEU A 218 -7.87 -4.18 15.07
CA LEU A 218 -9.21 -4.48 15.56
C LEU A 218 -9.29 -5.94 16.00
N ASP A 219 -9.87 -6.19 17.17
CA ASP A 219 -10.08 -7.55 17.66
C ASP A 219 -11.04 -8.32 16.74
N ARG A 220 -10.51 -9.34 16.06
CA ARG A 220 -11.21 -10.18 15.08
C ARG A 220 -12.48 -10.84 15.64
N ARG A 221 -12.61 -10.95 16.97
CA ARG A 221 -13.79 -11.52 17.62
C ARG A 221 -15.05 -10.66 17.48
N ARG A 222 -14.92 -9.34 17.33
CA ARG A 222 -16.07 -8.45 17.06
C ARG A 222 -16.45 -8.44 15.59
N VAL A 223 -15.50 -8.78 14.73
CA VAL A 223 -15.64 -8.71 13.28
C VAL A 223 -16.39 -9.94 12.71
N GLY A 224 -16.79 -10.90 13.54
CA GLY A 224 -17.47 -12.13 13.10
C GLY A 224 -18.98 -12.17 13.31
N ARG A 225 -19.58 -11.20 14.00
CA ARG A 225 -20.99 -11.27 14.42
C ARG A 225 -21.79 -10.08 13.93
N GLY A 226 -22.41 -10.24 12.76
CA GLY A 226 -23.66 -9.55 12.47
C GLY A 226 -24.70 -10.02 13.47
N GLY A 227 -25.01 -9.21 14.48
CA GLY A 227 -26.01 -9.57 15.49
C GLY A 227 -25.95 -8.67 16.71
N ALA A 228 -26.98 -7.83 16.84
CA ALA A 228 -27.41 -7.09 18.02
C ALA A 228 -26.40 -7.00 19.17
N ALA A 229 -25.77 -5.83 19.31
CA ALA A 229 -25.04 -5.47 20.51
C ALA A 229 -26.01 -5.44 21.71
N THR A 230 -26.03 -6.52 22.50
CA THR A 230 -26.51 -6.45 23.88
C THR A 230 -25.36 -5.92 24.73
N ALA A 231 -25.61 -4.79 25.37
CA ALA A 231 -24.68 -4.13 26.26
C ALA A 231 -24.47 -4.99 27.51
N ALA A 232 -23.39 -5.77 27.54
CA ALA A 232 -22.89 -6.37 28.76
C ALA A 232 -21.37 -6.52 28.70
N GLY A 233 -20.68 -5.76 29.56
CA GLY A 233 -19.29 -6.01 29.96
C GLY A 233 -18.20 -5.52 29.00
N ALA A 234 -18.02 -4.20 28.88
CA ALA A 234 -16.82 -3.62 28.28
C ALA A 234 -15.62 -3.72 29.24
N GLY A 235 -15.04 -4.92 29.34
CA GLY A 235 -13.64 -5.05 29.76
C GLY A 235 -12.75 -4.49 28.65
N ALA A 236 -11.84 -3.58 28.99
CA ALA A 236 -10.88 -3.01 28.05
C ALA A 236 -10.02 -4.14 27.45
N VAL A 237 -10.32 -4.53 26.21
CA VAL A 237 -9.46 -5.43 25.43
C VAL A 237 -8.34 -4.56 24.89
N ALA A 238 -7.09 -4.84 25.28
CA ALA A 238 -5.92 -4.17 24.74
C ALA A 238 -5.92 -4.34 23.21
N ARG A 239 -6.06 -3.24 22.45
CA ARG A 239 -5.83 -3.25 21.00
C ARG A 239 -4.41 -3.76 20.78
N ALA A 240 -4.25 -4.87 20.06
CA ALA A 240 -2.94 -5.22 19.52
C ALA A 240 -2.45 -4.05 18.66
N GLY A 241 -1.15 -3.73 18.73
CA GLY A 241 -0.57 -2.66 17.93
C GLY A 241 -0.88 -2.85 16.44
N ARG A 242 -1.14 -1.75 15.74
CA ARG A 242 -1.30 -1.76 14.28
C ARG A 242 0.02 -2.19 13.64
N SER A 243 -0.07 -2.99 12.59
CA SER A 243 1.09 -3.44 11.81
C SER A 243 0.79 -3.33 10.33
N VAL A 244 1.85 -3.16 9.55
CA VAL A 244 1.83 -3.37 8.10
C VAL A 244 2.67 -4.59 7.79
N PHE A 245 2.16 -5.45 6.91
CA PHE A 245 2.88 -6.62 6.43
C PHE A 245 3.27 -6.41 4.97
N THR A 246 4.52 -6.70 4.63
CA THR A 246 5.04 -6.47 3.28
C THR A 246 5.67 -7.73 2.71
N ALA A 247 5.39 -8.05 1.45
CA ALA A 247 6.01 -9.14 0.71
C ALA A 247 6.29 -8.69 -0.73
N ARG A 248 7.22 -9.33 -1.44
CA ARG A 248 7.44 -9.03 -2.86
C ARG A 248 6.16 -9.26 -3.66
N ALA A 249 5.72 -8.25 -4.41
CA ALA A 249 4.46 -8.26 -5.16
C ALA A 249 4.35 -9.47 -6.10
N GLY A 250 5.20 -9.53 -7.14
CA GLY A 250 5.49 -10.72 -7.94
C GLY A 250 4.29 -11.68 -8.20
N PRO A 251 4.49 -13.01 -8.07
CA PRO A 251 3.42 -13.99 -8.21
C PRO A 251 2.32 -13.93 -7.14
N LEU A 252 2.52 -13.15 -6.07
CA LEU A 252 1.54 -13.02 -4.99
C LEU A 252 0.40 -12.06 -5.35
N CYS A 253 0.60 -11.15 -6.32
CA CYS A 253 -0.46 -10.29 -6.86
C CYS A 253 -1.34 -11.03 -7.86
N ALA A 254 -1.86 -12.18 -7.45
CA ALA A 254 -2.96 -12.85 -8.12
C ALA A 254 -4.01 -13.17 -7.05
N PRO A 255 -5.32 -12.94 -7.32
CA PRO A 255 -6.35 -13.33 -6.38
C PRO A 255 -6.24 -14.85 -6.20
N GLU A 256 -6.13 -15.29 -4.95
CA GLU A 256 -6.26 -16.71 -4.64
C GLU A 256 -7.65 -17.12 -5.13
N ALA A 257 -7.71 -18.05 -6.09
CA ALA A 257 -8.99 -18.49 -6.64
C ALA A 257 -9.89 -18.92 -5.47
N PRO A 258 -11.19 -18.52 -5.45
CA PRO A 258 -12.08 -18.95 -4.38
C PRO A 258 -12.04 -20.48 -4.31
N ALA A 259 -11.85 -21.02 -3.10
CA ALA A 259 -11.77 -22.46 -2.90
C ALA A 259 -12.96 -23.14 -3.59
N GLU A 260 -12.68 -24.06 -4.52
CA GLU A 260 -13.73 -24.83 -5.20
C GLU A 260 -14.56 -25.53 -4.10
N PRO A 261 -15.89 -25.34 -4.07
CA PRO A 261 -16.71 -26.02 -3.08
C PRO A 261 -16.49 -27.53 -3.19
N PRO A 262 -16.54 -28.28 -2.07
CA PRO A 262 -16.33 -29.72 -2.10
C PRO A 262 -17.27 -30.35 -3.12
N ARG A 263 -16.71 -31.08 -4.09
CA ARG A 263 -17.51 -31.79 -5.09
C ARG A 263 -18.50 -32.70 -4.35
N PRO A 264 -19.81 -32.63 -4.66
CA PRO A 264 -20.75 -33.56 -4.06
C PRO A 264 -20.30 -34.99 -4.38
N PRO A 265 -20.48 -35.96 -3.46
CA PRO A 265 -20.17 -37.35 -3.75
C PRO A 265 -20.91 -37.77 -5.01
N ALA A 266 -20.23 -38.50 -5.90
CA ALA A 266 -20.80 -38.98 -7.14
C ALA A 266 -22.09 -39.75 -6.84
N ALA A 267 -23.24 -39.18 -7.21
CA ALA A 267 -24.50 -39.88 -7.15
C ALA A 267 -24.39 -41.07 -8.12
N SER A 268 -24.39 -42.28 -7.58
CA SER A 268 -24.52 -43.50 -8.39
C SER A 268 -25.90 -43.46 -9.03
N LEU A 269 -25.95 -43.04 -10.30
CA LEU A 269 -27.14 -43.15 -11.14
C LEU A 269 -27.42 -44.63 -11.37
N LEU A 270 -28.29 -45.20 -10.53
CA LEU A 270 -29.00 -46.42 -10.88
C LEU A 270 -29.88 -46.11 -12.09
N ALA A 271 -29.49 -46.67 -13.23
CA ALA A 271 -30.22 -46.61 -14.47
C ALA A 271 -31.60 -47.27 -14.29
N LEU A 272 -32.65 -46.44 -14.23
CA LEU A 272 -33.99 -46.89 -14.59
C LEU A 272 -34.32 -46.26 -15.94
N GLY A 273 -34.41 -47.13 -16.94
CA GLY A 273 -34.65 -46.77 -18.32
C GLY A 273 -36.01 -46.13 -18.53
N GLY A 274 -36.05 -45.14 -19.43
CA GLY A 274 -37.28 -44.57 -19.96
C GLY A 274 -37.06 -43.25 -20.67
N GLY A 275 -37.08 -43.28 -22.02
CA GLY A 275 -37.59 -42.21 -22.90
C GLY A 275 -36.88 -40.84 -22.89
N ARG A 276 -36.26 -40.47 -24.03
CA ARG A 276 -35.80 -39.11 -24.36
C ARG A 276 -36.99 -38.11 -24.38
N PRO A 277 -36.75 -36.79 -24.26
CA PRO A 277 -36.18 -36.02 -25.37
C PRO A 277 -34.94 -35.22 -24.97
N ALA A 278 -34.09 -34.97 -25.96
CA ALA A 278 -32.90 -34.14 -25.85
C ALA A 278 -33.31 -32.67 -25.67
N ILE A 279 -32.74 -32.00 -24.66
CA ILE A 279 -32.70 -30.54 -24.58
C ILE A 279 -31.24 -30.12 -24.78
N ASN A 280 -31.00 -29.40 -25.87
CA ASN A 280 -29.75 -28.75 -26.19
C ASN A 280 -29.62 -27.49 -25.32
N THR A 281 -28.62 -27.43 -24.44
CA THR A 281 -28.23 -26.19 -23.74
C THR A 281 -26.80 -25.80 -24.11
N SER A 282 -26.57 -25.58 -25.40
CA SER A 282 -25.53 -24.63 -25.82
C SER A 282 -25.98 -23.21 -25.47
N GLN A 283 -25.10 -22.48 -24.79
CA GLN A 283 -25.10 -21.01 -24.58
C GLN A 283 -26.07 -20.45 -23.52
N VAL A 284 -25.53 -20.21 -22.32
CA VAL A 284 -25.86 -18.99 -21.56
C VAL A 284 -24.65 -18.07 -21.72
N ALA A 285 -24.64 -17.32 -22.81
CA ALA A 285 -23.80 -16.14 -22.93
C ALA A 285 -24.41 -15.06 -22.01
N VAL A 286 -23.70 -14.71 -20.95
CA VAL A 286 -24.02 -13.52 -20.16
C VAL A 286 -23.68 -12.30 -21.01
N SER A 287 -24.69 -11.47 -21.24
CA SER A 287 -24.71 -10.27 -22.09
C SER A 287 -23.64 -9.23 -21.67
N PRO A 288 -22.99 -8.52 -22.61
CA PRO A 288 -21.96 -7.50 -22.32
C PRO A 288 -22.47 -6.25 -21.58
N TRP A 289 -23.79 -6.15 -21.33
CA TRP A 289 -24.41 -4.97 -20.74
C TRP A 289 -24.39 -4.93 -19.20
N VAL A 290 -23.96 -6.01 -18.53
CA VAL A 290 -23.91 -6.04 -17.05
C VAL A 290 -22.59 -5.49 -16.48
N GLN A 291 -21.56 -5.30 -17.30
CA GLN A 291 -20.26 -4.77 -16.85
C GLN A 291 -20.09 -3.24 -16.97
N ALA A 292 -21.04 -2.52 -17.58
CA ALA A 292 -20.89 -1.08 -17.83
C ALA A 292 -21.53 -0.16 -16.75
N ALA A 293 -22.27 -0.69 -15.78
CA ALA A 293 -23.02 0.14 -14.82
C ALA A 293 -22.31 0.41 -13.48
N ALA A 294 -21.07 -0.05 -13.29
CA ALA A 294 -20.33 0.12 -12.02
C ALA A 294 -19.13 1.09 -12.12
N MET A 295 -18.97 1.80 -13.25
CA MET A 295 -17.75 2.60 -13.54
C MET A 295 -18.00 4.11 -13.74
N GLU A 296 -19.10 4.67 -13.21
CA GLU A 296 -19.43 6.10 -13.32
C GLU A 296 -19.79 6.81 -11.99
N GLN A 297 -19.21 6.39 -10.85
CA GLN A 297 -19.44 7.11 -9.56
C GLN A 297 -18.19 7.50 -8.76
N PHE A 298 -17.00 7.52 -9.36
CA PHE A 298 -15.79 8.03 -8.69
C PHE A 298 -15.08 9.10 -9.52
N VAL A 299 -15.79 10.21 -9.76
CA VAL A 299 -15.19 11.53 -10.00
C VAL A 299 -16.00 12.51 -9.14
N HIS A 300 -15.31 13.21 -8.24
CA HIS A 300 -15.81 14.11 -7.17
C HIS A 300 -16.09 13.47 -5.80
N ILE A 301 -15.03 13.28 -5.01
CA ILE A 301 -14.89 13.79 -3.63
C ILE A 301 -13.43 14.21 -3.44
#